data_AF-A0A8J4FCE9-F1
#
_entry.id   AF-A0A8J4FCE9-F1
#
_cell.length_a   1.000
_cell.length_b   1.000
_cell.length_c   1.000
_cell.angle_alpha   90.00
_cell.angle_beta   90.00
_cell.angle_gamma   90.00
#
_symmetry.space_group_name_H-M   'P 1'
#
loop_
_entity.id
_entity.type
_entity.pdbx_description
1 polymer ?
#
loop_
_entity_poly.entity_id
_entity_poly.type
_entity_poly.pdbx_seq_one_letter_code
_entity_poly.pdbx_strand_id
1 'polypeptide(L)'
;MERTSSLTHYQILSVNPSATPEQIKQAYHAAVLRYHPDKAACSMPTSTCGPHDQTRGENADIFPLVQRAWEVLRDASQRAAYDSVLSLREMQTPLAYQDELDLDEMDLQEQEAGRC
;
A
#
# COMPACT_ATOMS: atom_id res chain seq x y z
N MET A 1 17.54 1.81 6.82
CA MET A 1 16.92 2.09 5.51
C MET A 1 15.43 1.80 5.61
N GLU A 2 14.60 2.79 5.91
CA GLU A 2 13.16 2.62 6.22
C GLU A 2 12.25 2.80 4.98
N ARG A 3 12.54 2.14 3.85
CA ARG A 3 12.09 2.68 2.55
C ARG A 3 11.00 1.92 1.80
N THR A 4 10.25 1.02 2.43
CA THR A 4 9.07 0.41 1.78
C THR A 4 7.87 0.16 2.70
N SER A 5 8.02 0.28 4.02
CA SER A 5 6.98 -0.07 5.01
C SER A 5 5.70 0.77 4.91
N SER A 6 5.77 1.94 4.29
CA SER A 6 4.63 2.85 4.08
C SER A 6 4.30 3.08 2.60
N LEU A 7 4.93 2.37 1.66
CA LEU A 7 4.60 2.50 0.25
C LEU A 7 3.29 1.77 -0.05
N THR A 8 2.43 2.39 -0.85
CA THR A 8 1.19 1.75 -1.31
C THR A 8 1.50 0.65 -2.33
N HIS A 9 0.60 -0.32 -2.49
CA HIS A 9 0.73 -1.35 -3.52
C HIS A 9 0.93 -0.76 -4.94
N TYR A 10 0.35 0.41 -5.20
CA TYR A 10 0.54 1.16 -6.44
C TYR A 10 1.98 1.65 -6.62
N GLN A 11 2.61 2.19 -5.56
CA GLN A 11 4.01 2.62 -5.61
C GLN A 11 4.98 1.44 -5.75
N ILE A 12 4.69 0.30 -5.12
CA ILE A 12 5.51 -0.91 -5.24
C ILE A 12 5.56 -1.40 -6.69
N LEU A 13 4.44 -1.39 -7.41
CA LEU A 13 4.40 -1.72 -8.84
C LEU A 13 4.80 -0.55 -9.75
N SER A 14 5.10 0.64 -9.20
CA SER A 14 5.33 1.87 -9.97
C SER A 14 4.20 2.16 -10.97
N VAL A 15 2.95 1.91 -10.56
CA VAL A 15 1.74 2.14 -11.36
C VAL A 15 0.89 3.25 -10.75
N ASN A 16 0.12 3.92 -11.61
CA ASN A 16 -0.84 4.92 -11.16
C ASN A 16 -2.06 4.24 -10.51
N PRO A 17 -2.68 4.83 -9.46
CA PRO A 17 -3.94 4.33 -8.91
C PRO A 17 -5.12 4.39 -9.88
N SER A 18 -5.01 5.06 -11.03
CA SER A 18 -5.97 5.06 -12.14
C SER A 18 -5.64 4.03 -13.22
N ALA A 19 -4.58 3.22 -13.06
CA ALA A 19 -4.16 2.25 -14.05
C ALA A 19 -5.21 1.14 -14.27
N THR A 20 -5.30 0.69 -15.52
CA THR A 20 -6.14 -0.45 -15.90
C THR A 20 -5.53 -1.77 -15.41
N PRO A 21 -6.33 -2.83 -15.22
CA PRO A 21 -5.81 -4.14 -14.82
C PRO A 21 -4.75 -4.68 -15.79
N GLU A 22 -4.85 -4.35 -17.08
CA GLU A 22 -3.86 -4.71 -18.09
C GLU A 22 -2.52 -4.01 -17.86
N GLN A 23 -2.52 -2.71 -17.55
CA GLN A 23 -1.31 -1.96 -17.22
C GLN A 23 -0.66 -2.48 -15.94
N ILE A 24 -1.46 -2.81 -14.92
CA ILE A 24 -0.99 -3.41 -13.66
C ILE A 24 -0.30 -4.75 -13.93
N LYS A 25 -0.90 -5.59 -14.79
CA LYS A 25 -0.31 -6.87 -15.19
C LYS A 25 1.02 -6.69 -15.95
N GLN A 26 1.08 -5.71 -16.85
CA GLN A 26 2.31 -5.41 -17.59
C GLN A 26 3.42 -4.92 -16.66
N ALA A 27 3.10 -4.01 -15.73
CA ALA A 27 4.04 -3.52 -14.73
C ALA A 27 4.53 -4.61 -13.79
N TYR A 28 3.64 -5.52 -13.36
CA TYR A 28 4.01 -6.70 -12.58
C TYR A 28 5.01 -7.58 -13.32
N HIS A 29 4.74 -7.90 -14.59
CA HIS A 29 5.68 -8.68 -15.41
C HIS A 29 7.05 -8.00 -15.52
N ALA A 30 7.08 -6.69 -15.75
CA ALA A 30 8.33 -5.92 -15.82
C ALA A 30 9.09 -5.91 -14.48
N ALA A 31 8.37 -5.76 -13.37
CA ALA A 31 8.95 -5.78 -12.02
C ALA A 31 9.50 -7.16 -11.67
N VAL A 32 8.74 -8.24 -11.93
CA VAL A 32 9.21 -9.61 -11.73
C VAL A 32 10.48 -9.85 -12.53
N LEU A 33 10.53 -9.47 -13.81
CA LEU A 33 11.73 -9.65 -14.64
C LEU A 33 12.96 -8.88 -14.12
N ARG A 34 12.73 -7.73 -13.47
CA ARG A 34 13.78 -6.89 -12.89
C ARG A 34 14.28 -7.43 -11.56
N TYR A 35 13.38 -7.92 -10.72
CA TYR A 35 13.65 -8.33 -9.34
C TYR A 35 13.69 -9.86 -9.14
N HIS A 36 13.64 -10.66 -10.22
CA HIS A 36 13.62 -12.12 -10.13
C HIS A 36 14.88 -12.66 -9.42
N PRO A 37 14.74 -13.56 -8.43
CA PRO A 37 15.87 -14.08 -7.66
C PRO A 37 16.85 -14.89 -8.53
N ASP A 38 16.42 -15.45 -9.67
CA ASP A 38 17.31 -16.18 -10.60
C ASP A 38 18.44 -15.31 -11.18
N LYS A 39 18.16 -14.02 -11.38
CA LYS A 39 19.16 -13.05 -11.85
C LYS A 39 20.16 -12.68 -10.74
N ALA A 40 19.72 -12.74 -9.47
CA ALA A 40 20.61 -12.62 -8.31
C ALA A 40 21.42 -13.91 -8.08
N ALA A 41 20.85 -15.07 -8.39
CA ALA A 41 21.49 -16.38 -8.26
C ALA A 41 22.54 -16.66 -9.36
N CYS A 42 22.33 -16.19 -10.60
CA CYS A 42 23.32 -16.32 -11.68
C CYS A 42 24.59 -15.48 -11.44
N SER A 43 24.54 -14.49 -10.56
CA SER A 43 25.73 -13.80 -10.05
C SER A 43 26.30 -14.57 -8.86
N MET A 44 26.82 -15.78 -9.10
CA MET A 44 27.57 -16.49 -8.04
C MET A 44 28.93 -15.82 -7.79
N PRO A 45 29.38 -15.78 -6.53
CA PRO A 45 30.48 -14.95 -6.05
C PRO A 45 31.84 -15.59 -6.38
N THR A 46 32.50 -15.10 -7.43
CA THR A 46 33.96 -15.24 -7.49
C THR A 46 34.60 -14.14 -6.65
N SER A 47 34.68 -14.41 -5.34
CA SER A 47 35.78 -13.99 -4.45
C SER A 47 36.39 -12.59 -4.62
N THR A 48 35.61 -11.53 -4.82
CA THR A 48 36.07 -10.15 -4.65
C THR A 48 34.97 -9.31 -4.01
N CYS A 49 34.93 -9.32 -2.69
CA CYS A 49 34.05 -8.48 -1.89
C CYS A 49 34.48 -7.00 -1.99
N GLY A 50 33.82 -6.26 -2.88
CA GLY A 50 33.71 -4.80 -2.78
C GLY A 50 32.42 -4.43 -2.02
N PRO A 51 32.40 -3.34 -1.22
CA PRO A 51 31.28 -2.97 -0.34
C PRO A 51 30.01 -2.44 -1.08
N HIS A 52 29.81 -2.81 -2.35
CA HIS A 52 28.77 -2.27 -3.22
C HIS A 52 27.77 -3.34 -3.74
N ASP A 53 27.48 -4.36 -2.91
CA ASP A 53 26.51 -5.44 -3.20
C ASP A 53 25.19 -5.21 -2.43
N GLN A 54 24.78 -3.96 -2.18
CA GLN A 54 23.51 -3.66 -1.49
C GLN A 54 22.30 -4.06 -2.35
N THR A 55 22.42 -3.92 -3.67
CA THR A 55 21.36 -4.20 -4.65
C THR A 55 20.94 -5.67 -4.72
N ARG A 56 21.81 -6.60 -4.29
CA ARG A 56 21.51 -8.04 -4.27
C ARG A 56 20.47 -8.40 -3.21
N GLY A 57 20.63 -7.90 -1.99
CA GLY A 57 19.68 -8.12 -0.89
C GLY A 57 18.35 -7.42 -1.15
N GLU A 58 18.42 -6.19 -1.64
CA GLU A 58 17.23 -5.37 -1.94
C GLU A 58 16.28 -6.06 -2.93
N ASN A 59 16.80 -6.75 -3.96
CA ASN A 59 15.94 -7.43 -4.94
C ASN A 59 15.19 -8.63 -4.34
N ALA A 60 15.82 -9.38 -3.43
CA ALA A 60 15.20 -10.53 -2.77
C ALA A 60 14.06 -10.09 -1.82
N ASP A 61 14.22 -8.94 -1.17
CA ASP A 61 13.20 -8.37 -0.28
C ASP A 61 12.04 -7.70 -1.06
N ILE A 62 12.31 -7.12 -2.24
CA ILE A 62 11.29 -6.44 -3.06
C ILE A 62 10.34 -7.43 -3.73
N PHE A 63 10.80 -8.61 -4.14
CA PHE A 63 9.98 -9.58 -4.89
C PHE A 63 8.69 -10.00 -4.14
N PRO A 64 8.73 -10.39 -2.86
CA PRO A 64 7.51 -10.69 -2.09
C PRO A 64 6.54 -9.51 -1.99
N LEU A 65 7.05 -8.27 -1.92
CA LEU A 65 6.21 -7.07 -1.87
C LEU A 65 5.47 -6.86 -3.20
N VAL A 66 6.17 -7.02 -4.32
CA VAL A 66 5.60 -6.93 -5.67
C VAL A 66 4.50 -7.98 -5.85
N GLN A 67 4.71 -9.21 -5.38
CA GLN A 67 3.72 -10.27 -5.48
C GLN A 67 2.44 -9.96 -4.68
N ARG A 68 2.58 -9.54 -3.41
CA ARG A 68 1.43 -9.13 -2.57
C ARG A 68 0.66 -7.98 -3.20
N ALA A 69 1.38 -6.98 -3.70
CA ALA A 69 0.78 -5.83 -4.36
C ALA A 69 -0.01 -6.22 -5.61
N TRP A 70 0.52 -7.13 -6.42
CA TRP A 70 -0.20 -7.65 -7.59
C TRP A 70 -1.43 -8.48 -7.20
N GLU A 71 -1.34 -9.31 -6.15
CA GLU A 71 -2.45 -10.16 -5.69
C GLU A 71 -3.67 -9.33 -5.29
N VAL A 72 -3.46 -8.18 -4.66
CA VAL A 72 -4.53 -7.23 -4.30
C VAL A 72 -5.03 -6.44 -5.50
N LEU A 73 -4.14 -5.99 -6.39
CA LEU A 73 -4.49 -5.08 -7.50
C LEU A 73 -5.06 -5.77 -8.74
N ARG A 74 -4.82 -7.08 -8.92
CA ARG A 74 -5.25 -7.85 -10.10
C ARG A 74 -6.77 -8.06 -10.17
N ASP A 75 -7.45 -8.12 -9.03
CA ASP A 75 -8.87 -8.39 -8.93
C ASP A 75 -9.62 -7.12 -8.51
N ALA A 76 -10.66 -6.77 -9.25
CA ALA A 76 -11.45 -5.56 -8.99
C ALA A 76 -12.05 -5.55 -7.57
N SER A 77 -12.51 -6.70 -7.08
CA SER A 77 -13.07 -6.83 -5.72
C SER A 77 -12.01 -6.63 -4.64
N GLN A 78 -10.80 -7.19 -4.82
CA GLN A 78 -9.70 -7.04 -3.87
C GLN A 78 -9.17 -5.60 -3.86
N ARG A 79 -9.10 -4.97 -5.04
CA ARG A 79 -8.76 -3.55 -5.18
C ARG A 79 -9.76 -2.66 -4.47
N ALA A 80 -11.07 -2.90 -4.65
CA ALA A 80 -12.10 -2.12 -3.97
C ALA A 80 -12.03 -2.27 -2.43
N ALA A 81 -11.78 -3.50 -1.94
CA ALA A 81 -11.57 -3.73 -0.51
C ALA A 81 -10.33 -2.98 0.00
N TYR A 82 -9.23 -3.02 -0.74
CA TYR A 82 -8.00 -2.30 -0.39
C TYR A 82 -8.19 -0.78 -0.42
N ASP A 83 -8.84 -0.24 -1.45
CA ASP A 83 -9.13 1.19 -1.57
C ASP A 83 -10.04 1.67 -0.42
N SER A 84 -11.00 0.84 0.01
CA SER A 84 -11.84 1.11 1.18
C SER A 84 -11.03 1.16 2.48
N VAL A 85 -10.11 0.22 2.67
CA VAL A 85 -9.19 0.21 3.83
C VAL A 85 -8.24 1.39 3.79
N LEU A 86 -7.73 1.74 2.61
CA LEU A 86 -6.85 2.89 2.42
C LEU A 86 -7.57 4.20 2.77
N SER A 87 -8.79 4.37 2.26
CA SER A 87 -9.64 5.53 2.58
C SER A 87 -9.97 5.60 4.07
N LEU A 88 -10.32 4.48 4.70
CA LEU A 88 -10.55 4.43 6.14
C LEU A 88 -9.28 4.79 6.93
N ARG A 89 -8.11 4.32 6.49
CA ARG A 89 -6.83 4.65 7.12
C ARG A 89 -6.48 6.13 6.98
N GLU A 90 -6.77 6.75 5.84
CA GLU A 90 -6.64 8.19 5.67
C GLU A 90 -7.60 8.96 6.57
N MET A 91 -8.84 8.49 6.73
CA MET A 91 -9.81 9.10 7.67
C MET A 91 -9.41 8.90 9.14
N GLN A 92 -8.74 7.79 9.46
CA GLN A 92 -8.16 7.48 10.77
C GLN A 92 -6.80 8.14 11.00
N THR A 93 -6.29 8.95 10.06
CA THR A 93 -5.22 9.88 10.43
C THR A 93 -5.73 10.68 11.62
N PRO A 94 -5.00 10.71 12.73
CA PRO A 94 -5.49 11.37 13.92
C PRO A 94 -5.70 12.83 13.56
N LEU A 95 -6.97 13.20 13.39
CA LEU A 95 -7.40 14.56 13.63
C LEU A 95 -6.77 14.88 14.98
N ALA A 96 -5.77 15.78 14.97
CA ALA A 96 -5.31 16.43 16.17
C ALA A 96 -6.53 17.19 16.68
N TYR A 97 -7.34 16.49 17.46
CA TYR A 97 -8.57 16.95 18.04
C TYR A 97 -8.16 17.93 19.13
N GLN A 98 -7.90 19.16 18.71
CA GLN A 98 -7.85 20.33 19.56
C GLN A 98 -9.16 21.09 19.32
N ASP A 99 -10.27 20.49 19.76
CA ASP A 99 -11.38 21.24 20.34
C ASP A 99 -12.29 20.23 21.04
N GLU A 100 -12.42 20.36 22.35
CA GLU A 100 -13.23 19.48 23.17
C GLU A 100 -14.68 19.70 22.75
N LEU A 101 -15.31 18.73 22.05
CA LEU A 101 -16.74 18.84 21.78
C LEU A 101 -17.49 18.74 23.11
N ASP A 102 -17.88 19.88 23.67
CA ASP A 102 -18.77 20.00 24.81
C ASP A 102 -20.11 19.32 24.49
N LEU A 103 -20.27 18.10 25.00
CA LEU A 103 -21.46 17.26 24.82
C LEU A 103 -22.72 17.84 25.46
N ASP A 104 -22.59 18.93 26.22
CA ASP A 104 -23.69 19.64 26.86
C ASP A 104 -24.48 20.57 25.90
N GLU A 105 -23.99 20.84 24.67
CA GLU A 105 -24.68 21.65 23.64
C GLU A 105 -25.31 20.80 22.52
N MET A 106 -25.61 19.52 22.76
CA MET A 106 -26.56 18.77 21.93
C MET A 106 -27.97 18.92 22.50
N ASP A 107 -28.57 20.10 22.33
CA ASP A 107 -29.94 20.41 22.75
C ASP A 107 -30.94 19.45 22.07
N LEU A 108 -31.38 18.45 22.83
CA LEU A 108 -32.55 17.63 22.48
C LEU A 108 -33.76 18.57 22.51
N GLN A 109 -34.13 19.14 21.37
CA GLN A 109 -35.42 19.82 21.23
C GLN A 109 -36.52 18.79 21.46
N GLU A 110 -36.98 18.70 22.71
CA GLU A 110 -38.17 17.99 23.15
C GLU A 110 -39.35 18.51 22.33
N GLN A 111 -39.64 17.80 21.24
CA GLN A 111 -40.88 17.96 20.52
C GLN A 111 -41.96 17.24 21.33
N GLU A 112 -42.40 17.85 22.43
CA GLU A 112 -43.69 17.52 23.04
C GLU A 112 -44.81 17.99 22.10
N ALA A 113 -45.07 17.18 21.08
CA ALA A 113 -46.33 17.20 20.38
C ALA A 113 -47.41 16.60 21.29
N GLY A 114 -48.34 17.45 21.75
CA GLY A 114 -49.41 17.06 22.66
C GLY A 114 -50.38 15.98 22.14
N ARG A 115 -50.92 15.20 23.10
CA ARG A 115 -52.16 14.40 23.09
C ARG A 115 -52.23 13.76 24.50
N CYS A 116 -53.25 13.89 25.33
CA CYS A 116 -54.68 14.16 25.17
C CYS A 116 -55.22 14.89 26.40
#